data_AF-A0A416XXR8-F1
#
_entry.id   AF-A0A416XXR8-F1
#
_cell.length_a   1.000
_cell.length_b   1.000
_cell.length_c   1.000
_cell.angle_alpha   90.00
_cell.angle_beta   90.00
_cell.angle_gamma   90.00
#
_symmetry.space_group_name_H-M   'P 1'
#
loop_
_entity.id
_entity.type
_entity.pdbx_description
1 polymer ?
#
loop_
_entity_poly.entity_id
_entity_poly.type
_entity_poly.pdbx_seq_one_letter_code
_entity_poly.pdbx_strand_id
1 'polypeptide(L)' 'MSNQGFFGNTKSNNSEELFSEEEQDLFADEMDELEIAGLDTMELSMMDEAERREAIEDTGLDPDDYDFD' A
#
# COMPACT_ATOMS: atom_id res chain seq x y z
N MET A 1 -44.56 32.40 0.31
CA MET A 1 -43.80 31.75 1.38
C MET A 1 -42.57 31.14 0.72
N SER A 2 -41.42 31.75 0.95
CA SER A 2 -40.14 31.33 0.38
C SER A 2 -39.64 30.13 1.18
N ASN A 3 -39.54 28.96 0.56
CA ASN A 3 -38.85 27.84 1.18
C ASN A 3 -37.37 27.95 0.83
N GLN A 4 -36.57 28.14 1.88
CA GLN A 4 -35.12 28.25 1.87
C GLN A 4 -34.47 27.04 1.18
N GLY A 5 -33.35 27.32 0.50
CA GLY A 5 -32.57 26.33 -0.22
C GLY A 5 -31.97 25.29 0.73
N PHE A 6 -32.15 24.03 0.38
CA PHE A 6 -31.35 22.93 0.89
C PHE A 6 -30.09 22.83 0.03
N PHE A 7 -29.11 23.69 0.29
CA PHE A 7 -27.73 23.34 -0.05
C PHE A 7 -27.35 22.19 0.88
N GLY A 8 -27.47 20.97 0.37
CA GLY A 8 -26.96 19.76 1.02
C GLY A 8 -25.44 19.86 1.13
N ASN A 9 -24.98 20.40 2.25
CA ASN A 9 -23.58 20.45 2.63
C ASN A 9 -23.25 19.20 3.44
N THR A 10 -22.91 18.08 2.80
CA THR A 10 -22.19 16.93 3.38
C THR A 10 -21.57 16.14 2.21
N LYS A 11 -20.28 15.85 2.09
CA LYS A 11 -19.15 15.88 3.00
C LYS A 11 -17.92 16.44 2.30
N SER A 12 -17.22 17.30 3.01
CA SER A 12 -15.80 17.61 2.77
C SER A 12 -14.99 16.38 3.17
N ASN A 13 -14.12 15.95 2.26
CA ASN A 13 -12.82 15.34 2.48
C ASN A 13 -12.74 14.18 3.49
N ASN A 14 -12.72 12.97 2.96
CA ASN A 14 -11.77 11.98 3.44
C ASN A 14 -11.14 11.37 2.18
N SER A 15 -10.01 11.95 1.77
CA SER A 15 -9.24 11.55 0.58
C SER A 15 -8.34 10.35 0.84
N GLU A 16 -8.49 9.65 1.97
CA GLU A 16 -8.18 8.23 2.02
C GLU A 16 -9.27 7.43 1.27
N GLU A 17 -9.50 7.78 -0.01
CA GLU A 17 -9.87 6.75 -0.97
C GLU A 17 -8.62 5.89 -1.10
N LEU A 18 -8.57 4.85 -0.26
CA LEU A 18 -7.80 3.66 -0.50
C LEU A 18 -8.06 3.30 -1.97
N PHE A 19 -7.06 3.52 -2.83
CA PHE A 19 -7.11 3.18 -4.25
C PHE A 19 -7.85 1.84 -4.36
N SER A 20 -8.92 1.78 -5.17
CA SER A 20 -9.65 0.53 -5.34
C SER A 20 -8.63 -0.58 -5.62
N GLU A 21 -8.78 -1.76 -5.01
CA GLU A 21 -7.86 -2.90 -5.22
C GLU A 21 -7.58 -3.13 -6.72
N GLU A 22 -8.57 -2.84 -7.58
CA GLU A 22 -8.49 -2.91 -9.04
C GLU A 22 -7.55 -1.86 -9.70
N GLU A 23 -7.36 -0.69 -9.09
CA GLU A 23 -6.33 0.29 -9.52
C GLU A 23 -4.98 0.06 -8.83
N GLN A 24 -4.97 -0.53 -7.63
CA GLN A 24 -3.75 -0.95 -6.95
C GLN A 24 -3.06 -2.06 -7.74
N ASP A 25 -3.81 -3.04 -8.26
CA ASP A 25 -3.31 -4.07 -9.18
C ASP A 25 -2.78 -3.47 -10.50
N LEU A 26 -3.40 -2.39 -11.00
CA LEU A 26 -2.96 -1.73 -12.24
C LEU A 26 -1.64 -0.98 -12.08
N PHE A 27 -1.34 -0.49 -10.87
CA PHE A 27 -0.06 0.13 -10.51
C PHE A 27 0.97 -0.90 -10.01
N ALA A 28 0.49 -2.01 -9.45
CA ALA A 28 1.31 -3.12 -9.00
C ALA A 28 2.07 -3.81 -10.15
N ASP A 29 1.53 -3.77 -11.37
CA ASP A 29 2.23 -4.31 -12.55
C ASP A 29 3.52 -3.53 -12.90
N GLU A 30 3.68 -2.29 -12.40
CA GLU A 30 4.89 -1.46 -12.58
C GLU A 30 5.73 -1.32 -11.30
N MET A 31 5.15 -1.58 -10.12
CA MET A 31 5.84 -1.52 -8.82
C MET A 31 6.40 -2.90 -8.43
N ASP A 32 7.54 -2.92 -7.74
CA ASP A 32 8.08 -4.17 -7.21
C ASP A 32 7.13 -4.74 -6.13
N GLU A 33 6.97 -6.06 -6.11
CA GLU A 33 6.11 -6.79 -5.15
C GLU A 33 6.38 -6.40 -3.69
N LEU A 34 7.64 -6.13 -3.35
CA LEU A 34 8.04 -5.62 -2.04
C LEU A 34 7.44 -4.23 -1.74
N GLU A 35 7.46 -3.31 -2.72
CA GLU A 35 6.92 -1.97 -2.54
C GLU A 35 5.39 -2.00 -2.40
N ILE A 36 4.72 -2.89 -3.14
CA ILE A 36 3.27 -3.15 -3.02
C ILE A 36 2.93 -3.71 -1.64
N ALA A 37 3.77 -4.60 -1.12
CA ALA A 37 3.68 -5.17 0.22
C ALA A 37 4.00 -4.15 1.33
N GLY A 38 4.44 -2.94 0.99
CA GLY A 38 4.84 -1.90 1.95
C GLY A 38 6.22 -2.13 2.55
N LEU A 39 7.06 -2.96 1.92
CA LEU A 39 8.44 -3.23 2.31
C LEU A 39 9.41 -2.40 1.46
N ASP A 40 10.24 -1.60 2.12
CA ASP A 40 11.33 -0.86 1.47
C ASP A 40 12.59 -1.74 1.38
N THR A 41 13.10 -1.94 0.17
CA THR A 41 14.35 -2.67 -0.08
C THR A 41 15.55 -2.07 0.67
N MET A 42 15.59 -0.73 0.85
CA MET A 42 16.65 -0.09 1.64
C MET A 42 16.56 -0.48 3.12
N GLU A 43 15.35 -0.56 3.68
CA GLU A 43 15.13 -0.98 5.06
C GLU A 43 15.48 -2.47 5.24
N LEU A 44 14.99 -3.32 4.33
CA LEU A 44 15.32 -4.75 4.30
C LEU A 44 16.83 -5.01 4.18
N SER A 45 17.56 -4.16 3.45
CA SER A 45 19.03 -4.27 3.33
C SER A 45 19.79 -3.91 4.61
N MET A 46 19.15 -3.16 5.51
CA MET A 46 19.72 -2.73 6.79
C MET A 46 19.40 -3.70 7.93
N MET A 47 18.45 -4.62 7.71
CA MET A 47 18.04 -5.67 8.63
C MET A 47 18.93 -6.91 8.49
N ASP A 48 19.02 -7.70 9.57
CA ASP A 48 19.64 -9.03 9.52
C ASP A 48 18.78 -9.99 8.69
N GLU A 49 19.37 -11.01 8.09
CA GLU A 49 18.66 -11.95 7.21
C GLU A 49 17.47 -12.64 7.89
N ALA A 50 17.55 -12.97 9.17
CA ALA A 50 16.42 -13.56 9.90
C ALA A 50 15.24 -12.59 10.02
N GLU A 51 15.51 -11.31 10.27
CA GLU A 51 14.51 -10.25 10.41
C GLU A 51 13.92 -9.87 9.04
N ARG A 52 14.77 -9.80 8.00
CA ARG A 52 14.35 -9.63 6.61
C ARG A 52 13.40 -10.73 6.15
N ARG A 53 13.74 -12.00 6.43
CA ARG A 53 12.88 -13.15 6.10
C ARG A 53 11.52 -13.06 6.78
N GLU A 54 11.49 -12.68 8.07
CA GLU A 54 10.24 -12.50 8.83
C GLU A 54 9.39 -11.37 8.25
N ALA A 55 9.99 -10.23 7.89
CA ALA A 55 9.28 -9.09 7.31
C ALA A 55 8.64 -9.42 5.95
N ILE A 56 9.33 -10.17 5.10
CA ILE A 56 8.81 -10.60 3.78
C ILE A 56 7.74 -11.69 3.93
N GLU A 57 7.92 -12.64 4.86
CA GLU A 57 6.91 -13.67 5.14
C GLU A 57 5.60 -13.07 5.69
N ASP A 58 5.68 -12.02 6.52
CA ASP A 58 4.51 -11.33 7.09
C ASP A 58 3.64 -10.65 6.03
N THR A 59 4.23 -10.31 4.87
CA THR A 59 3.48 -9.75 3.73
C THR A 59 2.95 -10.82 2.76
N GLY A 60 3.36 -12.08 2.94
CA GLY A 60 2.94 -13.21 2.12
C GLY A 60 3.82 -13.45 0.89
N LEU A 61 4.99 -12.82 0.82
CA LEU A 61 6.00 -13.03 -0.21
C LEU A 61 7.00 -14.11 0.23
N ASP A 62 7.65 -14.79 -0.71
CA ASP A 62 8.71 -15.75 -0.38
C ASP A 62 10.04 -14.99 -0.20
N PRO A 63 10.65 -14.99 1.00
CA PRO A 63 11.93 -14.34 1.19
C PRO A 63 13.08 -14.98 0.40
N ASP A 64 12.94 -16.23 -0.07
CA ASP A 64 13.94 -16.91 -0.89
C ASP A 64 13.87 -16.47 -2.38
N ASP A 65 12.84 -15.71 -2.80
CA ASP A 65 12.74 -15.14 -4.15
C ASP A 65 13.59 -13.86 -4.33
N TYR A 66 14.14 -13.31 -3.24
CA TYR A 66 14.92 -12.08 -3.25
C TYR A 66 16.37 -12.32 -2.76
N ASP A 67 17.32 -12.23 -3.68
CA ASP A 67 18.75 -12.29 -3.38
C ASP A 67 19.27 -10.91 -2.93
N PHE A 68 19.25 -10.66 -1.62
CA PHE A 68 19.90 -9.50 -1.00
C PHE A 68 21.33 -9.89 -0.58
N ASP A 69 22.23 -9.99 -1.56
CA ASP A 69 23.68 -10.25 -1.41
C ASP A 69 24.52 -8.98 -1.14
#